data_AF-A0A7C1U5F1-F1
#
_entry.id   AF-A0A7C1U5F1-F1
#
_cell.length_a   1.000
_cell.length_b   1.000
_cell.length_c   1.000
_cell.angle_alpha   90.00
_cell.angle_beta   90.00
_cell.angle_gamma   90.00
#
_symmetry.space_group_name_H-M   'P 1'
#
loop_
_entity.id
_entity.type
_entity.pdbx_description
1 polymer ?
#
loop_
_entity_poly.entity_id
_entity_poly.type
_entity_poly.pdbx_seq_one_letter_code
_entity_poly.pdbx_strand_id
1 'polypeptide(L)' 'MAAASPFDAVLFDLDGTLLDTAPDLAWALNQVRREEGLPELPFETIRPS' A
#
# COMPACT_ATOMS: atom_id res chain seq x y z
N MET A 1 25.44 19.63 -20.36
CA MET A 1 23.98 19.86 -20.49
C MET A 1 23.29 18.55 -20.20
N ALA A 2 22.32 18.50 -19.28
CA ALA A 2 21.57 17.28 -19.00
C ALA A 2 20.69 16.95 -20.22
N ALA A 3 20.71 15.68 -20.66
CA ALA A 3 19.85 15.22 -21.74
C ALA A 3 18.38 15.33 -21.32
N ALA A 4 17.52 15.77 -22.23
CA ALA A 4 16.08 15.79 -21.99
C ALA A 4 15.56 14.37 -21.78
N SER A 5 14.65 14.19 -20.81
CA SER A 5 13.98 12.90 -20.58
C SER A 5 13.23 12.48 -21.86
N PRO A 6 13.26 11.20 -22.26
CA PRO A 6 12.53 10.72 -23.45
C PRO A 6 11.01 10.67 -23.22
N PHE A 7 10.54 10.99 -22.01
CA PHE A 7 9.14 10.94 -21.63
C PHE A 7 8.63 12.34 -21.29
N ASP A 8 7.46 12.69 -21.83
CA ASP A 8 6.77 13.94 -21.53
C ASP A 8 6.18 13.95 -20.10
N ALA A 9 5.84 12.79 -19.55
CA ALA A 9 5.40 12.61 -18.18
C ALA A 9 5.63 11.18 -17.67
N VAL A 10 5.72 11.02 -16.35
CA VAL A 10 5.71 9.73 -15.66
C VAL A 10 4.67 9.79 -14.57
N LEU A 11 3.76 8.81 -14.55
CA LEU A 11 2.73 8.69 -13.51
C LEU A 11 3.13 7.55 -12.60
N PHE A 12 3.19 7.85 -11.31
CA PHE A 12 3.40 6.86 -10.27
C PHE A 12 2.08 6.57 -9.59
N ASP A 13 1.87 5.31 -9.26
CA ASP A 13 0.90 4.96 -8.25
C ASP A 13 1.31 5.58 -6.90
N LEU A 14 0.34 5.80 -6.02
CA LEU A 14 0.61 6.37 -4.70
C LEU A 14 0.97 5.25 -3.71
N ASP A 15 0.07 4.28 -3.59
CA ASP A 15 0.09 3.22 -2.61
C ASP A 15 1.11 2.14 -2.96
N GLY A 16 2.03 1.85 -2.05
CA GLY A 16 3.10 0.88 -2.26
C GLY A 16 4.16 1.30 -3.29
N THR A 17 4.03 2.48 -3.91
CA THR A 17 5.02 3.04 -4.85
C THR A 17 5.69 4.27 -4.27
N LEU A 18 4.94 5.34 -4.00
CA LEU A 18 5.48 6.55 -3.37
C LEU A 18 5.40 6.49 -1.85
N LEU A 19 4.36 5.85 -1.32
CA LEU A 19 4.10 5.71 0.10
C LEU A 19 4.02 4.23 0.48
N ASP A 20 4.62 3.86 1.61
CA ASP A 20 4.41 2.53 2.21
C ASP A 20 3.10 2.52 3.01
N THR A 21 1.98 2.35 2.32
CA THR A 21 0.64 2.35 2.93
C THR A 21 0.20 0.98 3.42
N ALA A 22 1.04 -0.05 3.30
CA ALA A 22 0.69 -1.39 3.76
C ALA A 22 0.33 -1.46 5.26
N PRO A 23 1.03 -0.78 6.19
CA PRO A 23 0.66 -0.77 7.61
C PRO A 23 -0.74 -0.17 7.87
N ASP A 24 -1.07 0.93 7.19
CA ASP A 24 -2.35 1.62 7.36
C ASP A 24 -3.51 0.79 6.81
N LEU A 25 -3.31 0.18 5.63
CA LEU A 25 -4.30 -0.69 5.01
C LEU A 25 -4.51 -1.98 5.82
N ALA A 26 -3.46 -2.53 6.42
CA ALA A 26 -3.56 -3.67 7.31
C ALA A 26 -4.32 -3.34 8.60
N TRP A 27 -4.07 -2.16 9.17
CA TRP A 27 -4.86 -1.66 10.30
C TRP A 27 -6.33 -1.52 9.93
N ALA A 28 -6.63 -0.83 8.83
CA ALA A 28 -8.00 -0.64 8.35
C ALA A 28 -8.74 -1.96 8.09
N LEU A 29 -8.06 -2.95 7.49
CA LEU A 29 -8.60 -4.29 7.28
C LEU A 29 -8.97 -4.96 8.61
N ASN A 30 -8.09 -4.91 9.61
CA ASN A 30 -8.35 -5.52 10.91
C ASN A 30 -9.45 -4.80 11.68
N GLN A 31 -9.61 -3.49 11.50
CA GLN A 31 -10.74 -2.75 12.05
C GLN A 31 -12.08 -3.29 11.53
N VAL A 32 -12.21 -3.47 10.21
CA VAL A 32 -13.42 -4.04 9.59
C VAL A 32 -13.65 -5.47 10.07
N ARG A 33 -12.59 -6.30 10.15
CA ARG A 33 -12.74 -7.68 10.60
C ARG A 33 -13.22 -7.77 12.05
N ARG A 34 -12.76 -6.88 12.92
CA ARG A 34 -13.23 -6.78 14.30
C ARG A 34 -14.71 -6.41 14.37
N GLU A 35 -15.18 -5.50 13.51
CA GLU A 35 -16.59 -5.10 13.41
C GLU A 35 -17.48 -6.28 12.97
N GLU A 36 -16.98 -7.14 12.08
CA GLU A 36 -17.66 -8.36 11.62
C GLU A 36 -17.49 -9.56 12.56
N GLY A 37 -16.86 -9.38 13.73
CA GLY A 37 -16.62 -10.47 14.70
C GLY A 37 -15.60 -11.52 14.23
N LEU A 38 -14.74 -11.17 13.28
CA LEU A 38 -13.68 -12.03 12.74
C LEU A 38 -12.35 -11.78 13.48
N PRO A 39 -11.53 -12.83 13.71
CA PRO A 39 -10.28 -12.73 14.48
C PRO A 39 -9.17 -12.11 13.65
N GLU A 40 -8.56 -10.99 14.06
CA GLU A 40 -7.50 -10.23 13.34
C GLU A 40 -6.47 -11.09 12.59
N LEU A 41 -6.05 -10.62 11.41
CA LEU A 41 -5.02 -11.26 10.61
C LEU A 41 -3.64 -10.68 10.94
N PRO A 42 -2.58 -11.51 11.05
CA PRO A 42 -1.20 -11.04 11.14
C PRO A 42 -0.81 -10.19 9.93
N PHE A 43 0.06 -9.21 10.13
CA PHE A 43 0.50 -8.29 9.08
C PHE A 43 1.14 -9.04 7.90
N GLU A 44 1.90 -10.08 8.18
CA GLU A 44 2.61 -10.90 7.19
C GLU A 44 1.65 -11.68 6.28
N THR A 45 0.41 -11.92 6.75
CA THR A 45 -0.66 -12.50 5.92
C THR A 45 -1.28 -11.46 5.00
N ILE A 46 -1.34 -10.19 5.44
CA ILE A 46 -1.95 -9.08 4.70
C ILE A 46 -0.98 -8.52 3.65
N ARG A 47 0.30 -8.42 3.98
CA ARG A 47 1.38 -8.01 3.07
C ARG A 47 2.35 -9.18 2.85
N PRO A 48 2.14 -9.99 1.80
CA PRO A 48 3.08 -11.04 1.46
C PRO A 48 4.42 -10.44 0.99
N SER A 49 5.50 -11.16 1.31
CA SER A 49 6.88 -10.84 0.91
C SER A 49 7.14 -11.02 -0.58
#